data_AF-A0ABD6IQB3-F1
#
_entry.id   AF-A0ABD6IQB3-F1
#
_cell.length_a   1.000
_cell.length_b   1.000
_cell.length_c   1.000
_cell.angle_alpha   90.00
_cell.angle_beta   90.00
_cell.angle_gamma   90.00
#
_symmetry.space_group_name_H-M   'P 1'
#
loop_
_entity.id
_entity.type
_entity.pdbx_description
1 polymer ?
#
loop_
_entity_poly.entity_id
_entity_poly.type
_entity_poly.pdbx_seq_one_letter_code
_entity_poly.pdbx_strand_id
1 'polypeptide(L)' 'MSTATLTGDCPECETDLTVPPMVQGETLSCPECMLTLRVEEIQDGRLSLQMVEVQLRDWGQ' A
#
# COMPACT_ATOMS: atom_id res chain seq x y z
N MET A 1 -9.47 -21.95 -8.93
CA MET A 1 -9.05 -20.64 -9.46
C MET A 1 -7.82 -20.24 -8.68
N SER A 2 -6.64 -20.21 -9.31
CA SER A 2 -5.42 -19.79 -8.63
C SER A 2 -5.51 -18.27 -8.44
N THR A 3 -5.74 -17.81 -7.22
CA THR A 3 -5.67 -16.38 -6.89
C THR A 3 -4.23 -15.94 -7.06
N ALA A 4 -3.95 -15.17 -8.12
CA ALA A 4 -2.66 -14.50 -8.25
C ALA A 4 -2.45 -13.60 -7.02
N THR A 5 -1.25 -13.59 -6.48
CA THR A 5 -0.87 -12.70 -5.37
C THR A 5 0.11 -11.65 -5.89
N LEU A 6 0.05 -10.45 -5.31
CA LEU A 6 1.00 -9.39 -5.58
C LEU A 6 1.94 -9.26 -4.38
N THR A 7 3.20 -8.88 -4.63
CA THR A 7 4.20 -8.66 -3.58
C THR A 7 4.66 -7.21 -3.56
N GLY A 8 5.18 -6.73 -2.44
CA GLY A 8 5.74 -5.39 -2.34
C GLY A 8 6.36 -5.19 -0.97
N ASP A 9 6.97 -4.04 -0.73
CA ASP A 9 7.56 -3.69 0.55
C ASP A 9 6.89 -2.42 1.11
N CYS A 10 6.70 -2.39 2.43
CA CYS A 10 6.24 -1.16 3.08
C CYS A 10 7.37 -0.13 3.07
N PRO A 11 7.17 1.08 2.51
CA PRO A 11 8.22 2.09 2.42
C PRO A 11 8.62 2.72 3.76
N GLU A 12 7.88 2.44 4.85
CA GLU A 12 8.19 2.95 6.20
C GLU A 12 8.96 1.94 7.05
N CYS A 13 8.46 0.71 7.14
CA CYS A 13 8.99 -0.30 8.06
C CYS A 13 9.63 -1.49 7.36
N GLU A 14 9.79 -1.42 6.04
CA GLU A 14 10.47 -2.42 5.20
C GLU A 14 9.86 -3.83 5.26
N THR A 15 8.63 -3.95 5.75
CA THR A 15 7.91 -5.23 5.82
C THR A 15 7.56 -5.73 4.43
N ASP A 16 7.93 -6.99 4.13
CA ASP A 16 7.47 -7.70 2.94
C ASP A 16 5.96 -7.95 3.01
N LEU A 17 5.25 -7.54 1.96
CA LEU A 17 3.82 -7.68 1.80
C LEU A 17 3.52 -8.71 0.72
N THR A 18 2.57 -9.60 1.00
CA THR A 18 1.93 -10.46 0.00
C THR A 18 0.43 -10.29 0.12
N VAL A 19 -0.19 -9.79 -0.92
CA VAL A 19 -1.59 -9.37 -0.90
C VAL A 19 -2.38 -9.97 -2.07
N PRO A 20 -3.72 -10.00 -2.00
CA PRO A 20 -4.56 -10.36 -3.13
C PRO A 20 -4.31 -9.44 -4.34
N PRO A 21 -4.87 -9.76 -5.53
CA PRO A 21 -4.84 -8.83 -6.65
C PRO A 21 -5.43 -7.47 -6.23
N MET A 22 -4.69 -6.42 -6.51
CA MET A 22 -5.08 -5.02 -6.29
C MET A 22 -4.99 -4.27 -7.61
N VAL A 23 -5.55 -3.06 -7.64
CA VAL A 23 -5.38 -2.13 -8.77
C VAL A 23 -4.73 -0.83 -8.33
N GLN A 24 -4.12 -0.12 -9.29
CA GLN A 24 -3.53 1.19 -9.04
C GLN A 24 -4.53 2.16 -8.41
N GLY A 25 -4.09 2.87 -7.37
CA GLY A 25 -4.91 3.81 -6.60
C GLY A 25 -5.64 3.21 -5.41
N GLU A 26 -5.75 1.88 -5.30
CA GLU A 26 -6.30 1.23 -4.11
C GLU A 26 -5.40 1.43 -2.88
N THR A 27 -5.99 1.27 -1.70
CA THR A 27 -5.29 1.40 -0.43
C THR A 27 -5.34 0.13 0.39
N LEU A 28 -4.26 -0.16 1.10
CA LEU A 28 -4.16 -1.23 2.08
C LEU A 28 -3.51 -0.68 3.35
N SER A 29 -3.70 -1.38 4.47
CA SER A 29 -2.98 -1.08 5.71
C SER A 29 -1.81 -2.04 5.86
N CYS A 30 -0.62 -1.53 6.14
CA CYS A 30 0.51 -2.38 6.52
C CYS A 30 0.18 -3.09 7.84
N PRO A 31 0.35 -4.43 7.95
CA PRO A 31 0.04 -5.17 9.17
C PRO A 31 1.01 -4.88 10.33
N GLU A 32 2.22 -4.38 10.03
CA GLU A 32 3.27 -4.16 11.05
C GLU A 32 3.26 -2.72 11.59
N CYS A 33 3.29 -1.71 10.70
CA CYS A 33 3.32 -0.31 11.13
C CYS A 33 1.95 0.38 11.15
N MET A 34 0.90 -0.30 10.68
CA MET A 34 -0.48 0.22 10.61
C MET A 34 -0.68 1.45 9.72
N LEU A 35 0.32 1.84 8.92
CA LEU A 35 0.17 2.92 7.94
C LEU A 35 -0.78 2.52 6.82
N THR A 36 -1.56 3.49 6.36
CA THR A 36 -2.32 3.36 5.12
C THR A 36 -1.39 3.61 3.95
N LEU A 37 -1.24 2.61 3.09
CA LEU A 37 -0.44 2.64 1.88
C LEU A 37 -1.38 2.69 0.67
N ARG A 38 -0.97 3.40 -0.38
CA ARG A 38 -1.66 3.42 -1.67
C ARG A 38 -0.80 2.73 -2.72
N VAL A 39 -1.44 1.92 -3.56
CA VAL A 39 -0.81 1.33 -4.75
C VAL A 39 -0.55 2.44 -5.77
N GLU A 40 0.72 2.77 -5.98
CA GLU A 40 1.14 3.75 -6.99
C GLU A 40 1.29 3.09 -8.36
N GLU A 41 1.80 1.86 -8.40
CA GLU A 41 2.02 1.11 -9.63
C GLU A 41 2.05 -0.40 -9.37
N ILE A 42 1.79 -1.19 -10.42
CA ILE A 42 1.92 -2.64 -10.42
C ILE A 42 2.75 -3.05 -11.65
N GLN A 43 3.93 -3.63 -11.43
CA GLN A 43 4.81 -4.11 -12.49
C GLN A 43 5.25 -5.55 -12.19
N ASP A 44 5.07 -6.47 -13.14
CA ASP A 44 5.49 -7.88 -13.03
C ASP A 44 5.06 -8.58 -11.72
N GLY A 45 3.89 -8.23 -11.20
CA GLY A 45 3.36 -8.78 -9.95
C GLY A 45 3.88 -8.11 -8.67
N ARG A 46 4.71 -7.06 -8.79
CA ARG A 46 5.21 -6.24 -7.69
C ARG A 46 4.45 -4.92 -7.58
N LEU A 47 4.12 -4.54 -6.35
CA LEU A 47 3.49 -3.27 -5.98
C LEU A 47 4.57 -2.24 -5.67
N SER A 48 4.42 -1.05 -6.26
CA SER A 48 5.03 0.18 -5.75
C SER A 48 4.02 0.85 -4.83
N LEU A 49 4.41 1.12 -3.59
CA LEU A 49 3.53 1.65 -2.55
C LEU A 49 3.99 3.03 -2.09
N GLN A 50 3.05 3.95 -1.94
CA GLN A 50 3.29 5.24 -1.29
C GLN A 50 2.54 5.32 0.04
N MET A 51 3.09 6.05 1.00
CA MET A 51 2.37 6.40 2.22
C MET A 51 1.22 7.35 1.89
N VAL A 52 0.04 7.09 2.44
CA VAL A 52 -1.05 8.08 2.44
C VAL A 52 -0.82 8.98 3.65
N GLU A 53 -0.20 10.13 3.42
CA GLU A 53 -0.16 11.18 4.42
C GLU A 53 -1.59 11.66 4.67
N VAL A 54 -2.09 11.42 5.88
CA VAL A 54 -3.23 12.18 6.38
C VAL A 54 -2.70 13.59 6.62
N GLN A 55 -2.82 14.45 5.61
CA GLN A 55 -2.80 15.87 5.88
C GLN A 55 -3.94 16.13 6.86
N LEU A 56 -3.61 16.25 8.15
CA LEU A 56 -4.41 16.99 9.09
C LEU A 56 -4.57 18.36 8.43
N ARG A 57 -5.65 18.53 7.66
CA ARG A 57 -6.07 19.88 7.31
C ARG A 57 -6.12 20.60 8.65
N ASP A 58 -5.56 21.79 8.73
CA ASP A 58 -5.95 22.71 9.79
C ASP A 58 -7.45 22.95 9.57
N TRP A 59 -8.30 22.10 10.15
CA TRP A 59 -9.75 22.27 10.17
C TRP A 59 -10.02 23.44 11.12
N GLY A 60 -9.84 24.66 10.61
CA GLY A 60 -10.30 25.90 11.22
C GLY A 60 -9.21 26.72 11.91
N GLN A 61 -8.85 27.84 11.29
CA GLN A 61 -8.96 29.10 12.02
C GLN A 61 -10.44 29.45 12.19
#